data_AF-A0A4Q3TDL9-F1
#
_entry.id   AF-A0A4Q3TDL9-F1
#
_cell.length_a   1.000
_cell.length_b   1.000
_cell.length_c   1.000
_cell.angle_alpha   90.00
_cell.angle_beta   90.00
_cell.angle_gamma   90.00
#
_symmetry.space_group_name_H-M   'P 1'
#
loop_
_entity.id
_entity.type
_entity.pdbx_description
1 polymer ?
#
loop_
_entity_poly.entity_id
_entity_poly.type
_entity_poly.pdbx_seq_one_letter_code
_entity_poly.pdbx_strand_id
1 'polypeptide(L)'
;MTILRPLFIAALSAMVLPQAMACFTVYNTANQVVYSGAEPPIDMSYQIHQRLPAVFPGGHMVFGLDRDCPSIDLRRQASARYVTVSAGGQAMRTPRPDRQ
;
A
#
# COMPACT_ATOMS: atom_id res chain seq x y z
N MET A 1 61.41 18.04 -13.30
CA MET A 1 60.93 17.23 -12.16
C MET A 1 59.81 18.01 -11.49
N THR A 2 58.61 18.04 -12.08
CA THR A 2 57.43 17.18 -11.76
C THR A 2 57.07 17.29 -10.27
N ILE A 3 55.93 17.91 -9.92
CA ILE A 3 54.68 17.30 -9.37
C ILE A 3 54.16 18.36 -8.36
N LEU A 4 52.89 18.73 -8.15
CA LEU A 4 51.59 18.05 -8.25
C LEU A 4 50.50 19.15 -8.32
N ARG A 5 49.51 19.00 -9.20
CA ARG A 5 48.30 19.85 -9.23
C ARG A 5 47.49 19.65 -7.93
N PRO A 6 47.08 20.72 -7.21
CA PRO A 6 46.13 20.55 -6.11
C PRO A 6 44.76 20.17 -6.67
N LEU A 7 44.28 19.03 -6.18
CA LEU A 7 43.01 18.40 -6.45
C LEU A 7 41.86 19.41 -6.24
N PHE A 8 41.11 19.73 -7.31
CA PHE A 8 39.79 20.33 -7.20
C PHE A 8 38.84 19.29 -6.58
N ILE A 9 38.73 19.28 -5.24
CA ILE A 9 37.72 18.50 -4.54
C ILE A 9 36.42 19.29 -4.61
N ALA A 10 35.60 18.99 -5.61
CA ALA A 10 34.22 19.46 -5.69
C ALA A 10 33.42 18.80 -4.55
N ALA A 11 33.18 19.56 -3.48
CA ALA A 11 32.28 19.16 -2.41
C ALA A 11 30.83 19.13 -2.93
N LEU A 12 30.38 17.97 -3.39
CA LEU A 12 28.97 17.68 -3.65
C LEU A 12 28.25 17.48 -2.31
N SER A 13 27.74 18.56 -1.74
CA SER A 13 26.83 18.51 -0.60
C SER A 13 25.49 17.92 -1.04
N ALA A 14 25.21 16.68 -0.64
CA ALA A 14 23.91 16.04 -0.81
C ALA A 14 22.88 16.74 0.08
N MET A 15 22.00 17.54 -0.53
CA MET A 15 20.80 18.04 0.15
C MET A 15 19.83 16.88 0.34
N VAL A 16 19.63 16.45 1.59
CA VAL A 16 18.50 15.59 1.95
C VAL A 16 17.27 16.49 2.04
N LEU A 17 16.37 16.40 1.04
CA LEU A 17 15.08 17.06 1.11
C LEU A 17 14.18 16.32 2.12
N PRO A 18 13.40 17.04 2.95
CA PRO A 18 12.41 16.42 3.80
C PRO A 18 11.34 15.76 2.93
N GLN A 19 11.27 14.44 3.00
CA GLN A 19 10.15 13.66 2.47
C GLN A 19 8.88 14.11 3.20
N ALA A 20 7.98 14.79 2.50
CA ALA A 20 6.66 15.10 3.02
C ALA A 20 5.95 13.77 3.31
N MET A 21 5.81 13.43 4.59
CA MET A 21 5.08 12.25 5.05
C MET A 21 3.59 12.53 4.83
N ALA A 22 3.12 12.31 3.60
CA ALA A 22 1.73 12.47 3.23
C ALA A 22 1.05 11.10 3.25
N CYS A 23 -0.04 10.99 3.99
CA CYS A 23 -0.92 9.83 3.89
C CYS A 23 -1.89 10.03 2.73
N PHE A 24 -1.79 9.17 1.73
CA PHE A 24 -2.64 9.19 0.55
C PHE A 24 -3.90 8.39 0.84
N THR A 25 -5.04 9.06 1.04
CA THR A 25 -6.34 8.40 1.22
C THR A 25 -7.19 8.57 -0.02
N VAL A 26 -7.73 7.50 -0.57
CA VAL A 26 -8.66 7.55 -1.71
C VAL A 26 -10.04 7.11 -1.26
N TYR A 27 -11.01 7.95 -1.58
CA TYR A 27 -12.43 7.70 -1.38
C TYR A 27 -13.10 7.33 -2.69
N ASN A 28 -14.01 6.36 -2.67
CA ASN A 28 -14.89 6.08 -3.80
C ASN A 28 -16.08 7.06 -3.87
N THR A 29 -16.96 6.86 -4.84
CA THR A 29 -18.19 7.66 -5.02
C THR A 29 -19.19 7.55 -3.86
N ALA A 30 -19.06 6.51 -3.02
CA ALA A 30 -19.83 6.31 -1.80
C ALA A 30 -19.13 6.87 -0.56
N ASN A 31 -18.06 7.66 -0.72
CA ASN A 31 -17.22 8.21 0.35
C ASN A 31 -16.61 7.14 1.28
N GLN A 32 -16.37 5.94 0.77
CA GLN A 32 -15.67 4.88 1.50
C GLN A 32 -14.19 4.91 1.16
N VAL A 33 -13.34 4.71 2.16
CA VAL A 33 -11.89 4.57 1.98
C VAL A 33 -11.61 3.27 1.23
N VAL A 34 -11.11 3.39 -0.01
CA VAL A 34 -10.72 2.26 -0.85
C VAL A 34 -9.21 2.07 -0.92
N TYR A 35 -8.46 3.10 -0.55
CA TYR A 35 -7.01 3.06 -0.42
C TYR A 35 -6.56 4.01 0.69
N SER A 36 -5.56 3.60 1.46
CA SER A 36 -4.81 4.45 2.39
C SER A 36 -3.37 3.95 2.47
N GLY A 37 -2.39 4.84 2.47
CA GLY A 37 -0.98 4.46 2.62
C GLY A 37 -0.01 5.62 2.50
N ALA A 38 1.24 5.38 2.88
CA ALA A 38 2.34 6.33 2.77
C ALA A 38 2.96 6.40 1.37
N GLU A 39 2.63 5.45 0.49
CA GLU A 39 3.05 5.43 -0.91
C GLU A 39 1.87 5.90 -1.78
N PRO A 40 2.08 6.71 -2.84
CA PRO A 40 0.99 7.05 -3.73
C PRO A 40 0.51 5.81 -4.51
N PRO A 41 -0.80 5.59 -4.68
CA PRO A 41 -1.33 4.47 -5.45
C PRO A 41 -1.27 4.70 -6.98
N ILE A 42 -0.79 5.87 -7.41
CA ILE A 42 -0.64 6.27 -8.81
C ILE A 42 0.74 6.89 -9.04
N ASP A 43 1.18 6.91 -10.30
CA ASP A 43 2.39 7.61 -10.71
C ASP A 43 2.23 9.13 -10.60
N MET A 44 2.96 9.72 -9.66
CA MET A 44 2.95 11.16 -9.34
C MET A 44 3.82 12.02 -10.27
N SER A 45 4.45 11.42 -11.29
CA SER A 45 5.13 12.18 -12.35
C SER A 45 4.14 12.90 -13.28
N TYR A 46 2.85 12.58 -13.15
CA TYR A 46 1.74 13.11 -13.92
C TYR A 46 0.76 13.85 -13.01
N GLN A 47 -0.11 14.67 -13.61
CA GLN A 47 -1.18 15.30 -12.84
C GLN A 47 -2.18 14.25 -12.35
N ILE A 48 -2.64 14.38 -11.11
CA ILE A 48 -3.49 13.39 -10.43
C ILE A 48 -4.72 13.02 -11.27
N HIS A 49 -5.41 14.01 -11.85
CA HIS A 49 -6.61 13.79 -12.66
C HIS A 49 -6.36 12.97 -13.94
N GLN A 50 -5.11 12.85 -14.40
CA GLN A 50 -4.76 12.05 -15.58
C GLN A 50 -4.62 10.57 -15.25
N ARG A 51 -4.21 10.23 -14.02
CA ARG A 51 -3.90 8.85 -13.61
C ARG A 51 -4.91 8.28 -12.63
N LEU A 52 -5.40 9.08 -11.69
CA LEU A 52 -6.31 8.64 -10.63
C LEU A 52 -7.60 8.00 -11.18
N PRO A 53 -8.29 8.57 -12.18
CA PRO A 53 -9.54 7.98 -12.68
C PRO A 53 -9.37 6.61 -13.34
N ALA A 54 -8.18 6.31 -13.87
CA ALA A 54 -7.87 5.00 -14.47
C ALA A 54 -7.76 3.89 -13.41
N VAL A 55 -7.40 4.25 -12.18
CA VAL A 55 -7.18 3.32 -11.06
C VAL A 55 -8.38 3.30 -10.11
N PHE A 56 -9.02 4.45 -9.90
CA PHE A 56 -10.16 4.67 -9.01
C PHE A 56 -11.23 5.52 -9.73
N PRO A 57 -12.09 4.90 -10.56
CA PRO A 57 -13.08 5.63 -11.34
C PRO A 57 -14.08 6.35 -10.45
N GLY A 58 -14.23 7.68 -10.65
CA GLY A 58 -15.11 8.53 -9.84
C GLY A 58 -14.63 8.78 -8.40
N GLY A 59 -13.46 8.25 -8.02
CA GLY A 59 -12.87 8.47 -6.70
C GLY A 59 -12.09 9.79 -6.62
N HIS A 60 -11.81 10.21 -5.39
CA HIS A 60 -10.98 11.38 -5.10
C HIS A 60 -9.92 11.04 -4.07
N MET A 61 -8.75 11.67 -4.19
CA MET A 61 -7.60 11.48 -3.32
C MET A 61 -7.41 12.68 -2.41
N VAL A 62 -7.14 12.41 -1.13
CA VAL A 62 -6.84 13.40 -0.10
C VAL A 62 -5.42 13.13 0.43
N PHE A 63 -4.66 14.20 0.63
CA PHE A 63 -3.32 14.17 1.24
C PHE A 63 -3.45 14.60 2.71
N GLY A 64 -3.20 13.66 3.62
CA GLY A 64 -3.16 13.92 5.06
C GLY A 64 -1.72 14.10 5.56
N LEU A 65 -1.56 14.74 6.72
CA LEU A 65 -0.27 14.87 7.45
C LEU A 65 -0.27 14.02 8.73
N ASP A 66 -1.21 13.07 8.82
CA ASP A 66 -1.41 12.22 9.97
C ASP A 66 -0.19 11.32 10.21
N ARG A 67 0.12 11.09 11.48
CA ARG A 67 1.22 10.18 11.86
C ARG A 67 0.84 8.72 11.68
N ASP A 68 -0.45 8.41 11.83
CA ASP A 68 -1.00 7.09 11.63
C ASP A 68 -1.46 6.92 10.18
N CYS A 69 -0.74 6.10 9.43
CA CYS A 69 -0.98 5.84 8.01
C CYS A 69 -1.42 4.39 7.80
N PRO A 70 -2.71 4.04 7.97
CA PRO A 70 -3.15 2.67 7.80
C PRO A 70 -2.96 2.23 6.35
N SER A 71 -2.38 1.04 6.15
CA SER A 71 -2.14 0.45 4.83
C SER A 71 -3.35 -0.33 4.34
N ILE A 72 -4.27 0.38 3.68
CA ILE A 72 -5.49 -0.19 3.12
C ILE A 72 -5.37 -0.18 1.60
N ASP A 73 -5.61 -1.33 0.97
CA ASP A 73 -5.67 -1.45 -0.49
C ASP A 73 -6.77 -2.46 -0.84
N LEU A 74 -8.00 -1.98 -0.99
CA LEU A 74 -9.15 -2.86 -1.26
C LEU A 74 -9.05 -3.53 -2.64
N ARG A 75 -8.28 -2.96 -3.58
CA ARG A 75 -8.02 -3.58 -4.89
C ARG A 75 -7.24 -4.88 -4.73
N ARG A 76 -6.35 -4.94 -3.73
CA ARG A 76 -5.56 -6.11 -3.37
C ARG A 76 -6.33 -7.11 -2.51
N GLN A 77 -7.34 -6.66 -1.77
CA GLN A 77 -8.21 -7.54 -0.98
C GLN A 77 -9.24 -8.27 -1.84
N ALA A 78 -9.72 -7.66 -2.94
CA ALA A 78 -10.62 -8.32 -3.88
C ALA A 78 -10.01 -9.58 -4.54
N SER A 79 -8.68 -9.71 -4.56
CA SER A 79 -7.97 -10.90 -5.03
C SER A 79 -7.66 -11.93 -3.93
N ALA A 80 -7.87 -11.60 -2.66
CA ALA A 80 -7.90 -12.56 -1.57
C ALA A 80 -9.22 -13.35 -1.65
N ARG A 81 -9.28 -14.27 -2.63
CA ARG A 81 -10.34 -15.26 -2.75
C ARG A 81 -10.56 -15.87 -1.36
N TYR A 82 -11.82 -15.91 -0.94
CA TYR A 82 -12.27 -16.66 0.22
C TYR A 82 -11.45 -17.95 0.34
N VAL A 83 -10.58 -18.03 1.34
CA VAL A 83 -10.01 -19.31 1.75
C VAL A 83 -11.20 -20.09 2.27
N THR A 84 -11.72 -20.98 1.44
CA THR A 84 -12.69 -21.97 1.88
C THR A 84 -11.99 -22.75 2.99
N VAL A 85 -12.33 -22.46 4.24
CA VAL A 85 -12.01 -23.37 5.32
C VAL A 85 -12.85 -24.59 5.03
N SER A 86 -12.27 -25.55 4.31
CA SER A 86 -12.81 -26.90 4.27
C SER A 86 -12.70 -27.39 5.70
N ALA A 87 -13.81 -27.28 6.43
CA ALA A 87 -14.02 -28.05 7.64
C ALA A 87 -13.97 -29.52 7.19
N GLY A 88 -12.76 -30.08 7.17
CA GLY A 88 -12.52 -31.49 6.96
C GLY A 88 -13.42 -32.24 7.93
N GLY A 89 -14.39 -32.96 7.36
CA GLY A 89 -15.52 -33.52 8.07
C GLY A 89 -15.08 -34.28 9.31
N GLN A 90 -15.72 -33.96 10.43
CA GLN A 90 -15.70 -34.82 11.60
C GLN A 90 -16.28 -36.17 11.15
N ALA A 91 -15.41 -37.18 11.05
CA ALA A 91 -15.84 -38.55 10.84
C ALA A 91 -16.85 -38.90 11.94
N MET A 92 -18.08 -39.20 11.52
CA MET A 92 -19.15 -39.74 12.35
C MET A 92 -18.58 -40.91 13.15
N ARG A 93 -18.31 -40.71 14.45
CA ARG A 93 -17.96 -41.81 15.35
C ARG A 93 -19.22 -42.64 15.55
N THR A 94 -19.19 -43.88 15.10
CA THR A 94 -20.24 -44.86 15.41
C THR A 94 -20.22 -45.16 16.92
N PRO A 95 -21.40 -45.30 17.56
CA PRO A 95 -21.47 -45.70 18.96
C PRO A 95 -20.86 -47.09 19.16
N ARG A 96 -19.96 -47.23 20.15
CA ARG A 96 -19.39 -48.52 20.57
C ARG A 96 -20.50 -49.32 21.27
N PRO A 97 -20.80 -50.57 20.88
CA PRO A 97 -21.83 -51.35 21.56
C PRO A 97 -21.40 -51.72 22.98
N ASP A 98 -22.31 -51.54 23.93
CA ASP A 98 -22.13 -51.91 25.33
C ASP A 98 -22.16 -53.44 25.49
N ARG A 99 -21.21 -53.94 26.28
CA ARG A 99 -20.99 -55.36 26.54
C ARG A 99 -21.96 -55.82 27.65
N GLN A 100 -22.76 -56.85 27.36
CA GLN A 100 -23.45 -57.67 28.37
C GLN A 100 -22.50 -58.73 28.93
#